data_AF-A0AB38KFT1-F1
#
_entry.id   AF-A0AB38KFT1-F1
#
_cell.length_a   1.000
_cell.length_b   1.000
_cell.length_c   1.000
_cell.angle_alpha   90.00
_cell.angle_beta   90.00
_cell.angle_gamma   90.00
#
_symmetry.space_group_name_H-M   'P 1'
#
loop_
_entity.id
_entity.type
_entity.pdbx_description
1 polymer ?
#
loop_
_entity_poly.entity_id
_entity_poly.type
_entity_poly.pdbx_seq_one_letter_code
_entity_poly.pdbx_strand_id
1 'polypeptide(L)'
;KAPNSTQGIVIGESKDIESERNTIYTDEHGRVKVRINLYANQEELDNNTFITNDIDTNSSNLSSNTYKSYHHTPFLRVASSIASNHSGFFHTPRIGDEVIISFLDD
;
A
#
# COMPACT_ATOMS: atom_id res chain seq x y z
N LYS A 1 -16.59 11.33 14.67
CA LYS A 1 -16.19 9.91 14.78
C LYS A 1 -15.36 9.58 13.55
N ALA A 2 -14.18 8.97 13.70
CA ALA A 2 -13.41 8.53 12.54
C ALA A 2 -14.22 7.47 11.75
N PRO A 3 -14.07 7.38 10.42
CA PRO A 3 -14.73 6.33 9.65
C PRO A 3 -14.24 4.95 10.09
N ASN A 4 -15.17 4.02 10.30
CA ASN A 4 -14.85 2.65 10.76
C ASN A 4 -14.02 1.86 9.74
N SER A 5 -14.08 2.27 8.46
CA SER A 5 -13.35 1.65 7.37
C SER A 5 -13.08 2.66 6.24
N THR A 6 -12.12 2.33 5.39
CA THR A 6 -11.79 3.05 4.15
C THR A 6 -11.56 2.04 3.03
N GLN A 7 -11.50 2.51 1.78
CA GLN A 7 -11.05 1.71 0.64
C GLN A 7 -9.58 1.99 0.31
N GLY A 8 -8.97 1.04 -0.38
CA GLY A 8 -7.63 1.20 -0.94
C GLY A 8 -7.34 0.15 -2.01
N ILE A 9 -6.18 0.29 -2.64
CA ILE A 9 -5.69 -0.60 -3.70
C ILE A 9 -4.51 -1.41 -3.18
N VAL A 10 -4.51 -2.72 -3.40
CA VAL A 10 -3.37 -3.58 -3.05
C VAL A 10 -2.16 -3.24 -3.90
N ILE A 11 -1.00 -3.08 -3.27
CA ILE A 11 0.26 -2.68 -3.92
C ILE A 11 1.37 -3.70 -3.67
N GLY A 12 2.35 -3.73 -4.58
CA GLY A 12 3.52 -4.60 -4.48
C GLY A 12 4.77 -3.89 -3.97
N GLU A 13 5.91 -4.34 -4.47
CA GLU A 13 7.23 -3.76 -4.16
C GLU A 13 7.52 -2.56 -5.05
N SER A 14 7.10 -2.62 -6.31
CA SER A 14 7.23 -1.54 -7.27
C SER A 14 6.33 -0.35 -6.91
N LYS A 15 6.76 0.85 -7.34
CA LYS A 15 5.90 2.04 -7.34
C LYS A 15 4.80 1.95 -8.41
N ASP A 16 5.09 1.25 -9.50
CA ASP A 16 4.15 1.11 -10.61
C ASP A 16 3.27 -0.12 -10.40
N ILE A 17 2.03 0.12 -9.97
CA ILE A 17 1.03 -0.93 -9.75
C ILE A 17 0.77 -1.71 -11.05
N GLU A 18 0.83 -1.06 -12.22
CA GLU A 18 0.55 -1.71 -13.49
C GLU A 18 1.62 -2.74 -13.86
N SER A 19 2.88 -2.49 -13.47
CA SER A 19 4.00 -3.42 -13.70
C SER A 19 3.85 -4.75 -12.95
N GLU A 20 3.11 -4.76 -11.85
CA GLU A 20 2.93 -5.92 -10.97
C GLU A 20 1.45 -6.37 -10.88
N ARG A 21 0.57 -5.80 -11.70
CA ARG A 21 -0.88 -6.05 -11.65
C ARG A 21 -1.18 -7.55 -11.75
N ASN A 22 -2.17 -8.01 -10.98
CA ASN A 22 -2.61 -9.40 -10.94
C ASN A 22 -1.53 -10.41 -10.47
N THR A 23 -0.46 -9.93 -9.83
CA THR A 23 0.50 -10.77 -9.10
C THR A 23 0.24 -10.69 -7.59
N ILE A 24 0.92 -11.55 -6.82
CA ILE A 24 0.74 -11.65 -5.36
C ILE A 24 2.01 -11.13 -4.69
N TYR A 25 1.83 -10.18 -3.76
CA TYR A 25 2.89 -9.67 -2.89
C TYR A 25 2.42 -9.73 -1.43
N THR A 26 2.98 -10.68 -0.69
CA THR A 26 2.59 -11.00 0.68
C THR A 26 3.79 -11.44 1.51
N ASP A 27 3.68 -11.33 2.84
CA ASP A 27 4.63 -11.92 3.77
C ASP A 27 4.22 -13.36 4.19
N GLU A 28 5.00 -13.95 5.11
CA GLU A 28 4.79 -15.30 5.67
C GLU A 28 3.42 -15.48 6.36
N HIS A 29 2.72 -14.39 6.68
CA HIS A 29 1.43 -14.40 7.37
C HIS A 29 0.24 -14.10 6.45
N GLY A 30 0.45 -14.04 5.12
CA GLY A 30 -0.63 -13.73 4.18
C GLY A 30 -1.08 -12.26 4.22
N ARG A 31 -0.26 -11.36 4.79
CA ARG A 31 -0.58 -9.94 4.90
C ARG A 31 -0.20 -9.21 3.61
N VAL A 32 -0.93 -8.14 3.28
CA VAL A 32 -0.71 -7.33 2.07
C VAL A 32 -0.42 -5.88 2.40
N LYS A 33 0.23 -5.15 1.49
CA LYS A 33 0.31 -3.69 1.55
C LYS A 33 -0.79 -3.07 0.70
N VAL A 34 -1.27 -1.91 1.12
CA VAL A 34 -2.37 -1.20 0.47
C VAL A 34 -2.00 0.27 0.34
N ARG A 35 -2.43 0.90 -0.76
CA ARG A 35 -2.45 2.35 -0.93
C ARG A 35 -3.85 2.85 -0.56
N ILE A 36 -3.95 3.69 0.47
CA ILE A 36 -5.25 4.14 1.00
C ILE A 36 -5.80 5.29 0.15
N ASN A 37 -7.04 5.17 -0.34
CA ASN A 37 -7.65 6.15 -1.23
C ASN A 37 -7.77 7.54 -0.59
N LEU A 38 -7.96 7.62 0.73
CA LEU A 38 -8.06 8.88 1.47
C LEU A 38 -6.83 9.79 1.26
N TYR A 39 -5.67 9.21 0.96
CA TYR A 39 -4.43 9.96 0.78
C TYR A 39 -4.00 10.10 -0.69
N ALA A 40 -4.83 9.67 -1.65
CA ALA A 40 -4.49 9.75 -3.08
C ALA A 40 -4.21 11.18 -3.55
N ASN A 41 -4.93 12.18 -3.03
CA ASN A 41 -4.69 13.59 -3.37
C ASN A 41 -3.36 14.10 -2.78
N GLN A 42 -2.99 13.62 -1.58
CA GLN A 42 -1.71 14.00 -0.98
C GLN A 42 -0.54 13.36 -1.74
N GLU A 43 -0.73 12.15 -2.27
CA GLU A 43 0.25 11.49 -3.14
C GLU A 43 0.56 12.32 -4.39
N GLU A 44 -0.46 12.87 -5.05
CA GLU A 44 -0.28 13.75 -6.22
C GLU A 44 0.52 15.02 -5.86
N LEU A 45 0.18 15.65 -4.73
CA LEU A 45 0.87 16.86 -4.25
C LEU A 45 2.32 16.59 -3.85
N ASP A 46 2.57 15.48 -3.15
CA ASP A 46 3.91 15.07 -2.74
C ASP A 46 4.77 14.86 -3.99
N ASN A 47 4.28 14.07 -4.95
CA ASN A 47 4.97 13.80 -6.22
C ASN A 47 5.29 15.09 -7.00
N ASN A 48 4.36 16.04 -7.05
CA ASN A 48 4.58 17.31 -7.74
C ASN A 48 5.65 18.18 -7.04
N THR A 49 5.64 18.20 -5.70
CA THR A 49 6.65 18.91 -4.89
C THR A 49 8.06 18.32 -5.08
N PHE A 50 8.17 17.00 -5.28
CA PHE A 50 9.45 16.36 -5.59
C PHE A 50 9.99 16.78 -6.96
N ILE A 51 9.15 16.81 -8.00
CA ILE A 51 9.58 17.21 -9.36
C ILE A 51 10.07 18.66 -9.38
N THR A 52 9.41 19.58 -8.65
CA THR A 52 9.84 20.98 -8.61
C THR A 52 11.18 21.19 -7.92
N ASN A 53 11.50 20.42 -6.87
CA ASN A 53 12.77 20.53 -6.16
C ASN A 53 13.95 19.91 -6.93
N ASP A 54 13.68 18.97 -7.84
CA ASP A 54 14.68 18.29 -8.68
C ASP A 54 15.18 19.19 -9.82
N ILE A 55 14.33 20.10 -10.32
CA ILE A 55 14.70 21.05 -11.40
C ILE A 55 15.72 22.10 -10.91
N ASP A 56 15.69 22.45 -9.63
CA ASP A 56 16.53 23.52 -9.05
C ASP A 56 17.86 23.03 -8.48
N THR A 57 18.10 21.71 -8.40
CA THR A 57 19.31 21.17 -7.77
C THR A 57 20.03 20.17 -8.69
N ASN A 58 21.09 20.60 -9.37
CA ASN A 58 22.11 19.72 -9.95
C ASN A 58 22.85 18.94 -8.85
N SER A 59 22.19 17.99 -8.18
CA SER A 59 22.78 17.17 -7.14
C SER A 59 22.62 15.69 -7.47
N SER A 60 23.63 15.17 -8.16
CA SER A 60 23.83 13.78 -8.53
C SER A 60 24.10 12.83 -7.34
N ASN A 61 23.68 13.20 -6.13
CA ASN A 61 23.89 12.41 -4.90
C ASN A 61 22.66 12.38 -4.01
N LEU A 62 21.46 12.24 -4.58
CA LEU A 62 20.31 11.87 -3.78
C LEU A 62 20.28 10.35 -3.65
N SER A 63 20.78 9.84 -2.52
CA SER A 63 20.72 8.42 -2.21
C SER A 63 19.30 7.92 -2.47
N SER A 64 19.20 6.83 -3.23
CA SER A 64 18.00 6.05 -3.57
C SER A 64 17.27 5.47 -2.34
N ASN A 65 17.31 6.16 -1.20
CA ASN A 65 16.92 5.63 0.08
C ASN A 65 15.49 6.05 0.40
N THR A 66 14.60 5.11 0.15
CA THR A 66 13.38 4.92 0.93
C THR A 66 12.40 6.07 0.82
N TYR A 67 11.76 6.19 -0.34
CA TYR A 67 10.50 6.93 -0.45
C TYR A 67 9.49 6.28 0.49
N LYS A 68 9.36 6.80 1.72
CA LYS A 68 8.23 6.50 2.59
C LYS A 68 7.02 7.18 1.97
N SER A 69 6.39 6.51 1.02
CA SER A 69 5.04 6.87 0.58
C SER A 69 4.17 6.75 1.81
N TYR A 70 3.84 7.87 2.46
CA TYR A 70 2.98 7.91 3.64
C TYR A 70 1.57 7.37 3.36
N HIS A 71 1.29 7.13 2.08
CA HIS A 71 0.05 6.63 1.52
C HIS A 71 0.04 5.09 1.43
N HIS A 72 1.20 4.46 1.62
CA HIS A 72 1.37 3.01 1.65
C HIS A 72 1.31 2.49 3.09
N THR A 73 0.56 1.42 3.29
CA THR A 73 0.45 0.79 4.60
C THR A 73 1.64 -0.11 4.92
N PRO A 74 1.91 -0.39 6.21
CA PRO A 74 2.60 -1.63 6.57
C PRO A 74 1.79 -2.85 6.11
N PHE A 75 2.33 -4.05 6.31
CA PHE A 75 1.62 -5.29 6.05
C PHE A 75 0.36 -5.41 6.92
N LEU A 76 -0.82 -5.41 6.28
CA LEU A 76 -2.13 -5.51 6.90
C LEU A 76 -2.66 -6.94 6.83
N ARG A 77 -3.33 -7.38 7.90
CA ARG A 77 -3.99 -8.69 7.94
C ARG A 77 -5.19 -8.71 6.99
N VAL A 78 -5.32 -9.80 6.25
CA VAL A 78 -6.49 -10.08 5.41
C VAL A 78 -7.46 -10.94 6.21
N ALA A 79 -8.73 -10.55 6.25
CA ALA A 79 -9.76 -11.35 6.88
C ALA A 79 -10.07 -12.59 6.02
N SER A 80 -10.14 -13.76 6.63
CA SER A 80 -10.65 -14.98 6.01
C SER A 80 -11.90 -15.46 6.74
N SER A 81 -12.79 -16.17 6.03
CA SER A 81 -14.05 -16.65 6.62
C SER A 81 -13.81 -17.66 7.74
N ILE A 82 -12.73 -18.44 7.66
CA ILE A 82 -12.32 -19.43 8.66
C ILE A 82 -10.79 -19.42 8.75
N ALA A 83 -10.25 -19.18 9.95
CA ALA A 83 -8.83 -19.30 10.26
C ALA A 83 -8.64 -20.15 11.52
N SER A 84 -7.71 -21.09 11.48
CA SER A 84 -7.32 -21.98 12.57
C SER A 84 -5.80 -22.17 12.57
N ASN A 85 -5.28 -22.85 13.59
CA ASN A 85 -3.87 -23.21 13.66
C ASN A 85 -3.53 -24.19 12.52
N HIS A 86 -2.74 -23.75 11.53
CA HIS A 86 -2.34 -24.51 10.34
C HIS A 86 -3.50 -25.05 9.47
N SER A 87 -4.72 -24.53 9.60
CA SER A 87 -5.85 -24.89 8.74
C SER A 87 -6.82 -23.73 8.57
N GLY A 88 -7.60 -23.72 7.48
CA GLY A 88 -8.58 -22.67 7.21
C GLY A 88 -8.70 -22.36 5.72
N PHE A 89 -9.45 -21.31 5.41
CA PHE A 89 -9.51 -20.78 4.06
C PHE A 89 -8.44 -19.72 3.85
N PHE A 90 -7.79 -19.78 2.69
CA PHE A 90 -6.73 -18.88 2.30
C PHE A 90 -7.05 -18.27 0.94
N HIS A 91 -7.10 -16.94 0.91
CA HIS A 91 -7.20 -16.15 -0.31
C HIS A 91 -6.40 -14.87 -0.06
N THR A 92 -5.50 -14.55 -0.99
CA THR A 92 -4.67 -13.34 -0.93
C THR A 92 -5.12 -12.39 -2.03
N PRO A 93 -5.51 -11.16 -1.68
CA PRO A 93 -5.74 -10.09 -2.65
C PRO A 93 -4.50 -9.88 -3.53
N ARG A 94 -4.72 -9.69 -4.83
CA ARG A 94 -3.65 -9.46 -5.81
C ARG A 94 -3.41 -7.97 -5.97
N ILE A 95 -2.23 -7.62 -6.47
CA ILE A 95 -1.87 -6.23 -6.76
C ILE A 95 -2.85 -5.66 -7.79
N GLY A 96 -3.39 -4.48 -7.47
CA GLY A 96 -4.43 -3.82 -8.25
C GLY A 96 -5.86 -4.13 -7.81
N ASP A 97 -6.07 -5.06 -6.87
CA ASP A 97 -7.40 -5.34 -6.31
C ASP A 97 -7.83 -4.20 -5.36
N GLU A 98 -9.11 -3.84 -5.43
CA GLU A 98 -9.77 -2.94 -4.47
C GLU A 98 -10.16 -3.70 -3.20
N VAL A 99 -9.79 -3.15 -2.04
CA VAL A 99 -10.05 -3.75 -0.73
C VAL A 99 -10.68 -2.76 0.24
N ILE A 100 -11.47 -3.28 1.18
CA ILE A 100 -11.96 -2.53 2.34
C ILE A 100 -11.00 -2.73 3.51
N ILE A 101 -10.53 -1.64 4.08
CA ILE A 101 -9.60 -1.58 5.20
C ILE A 101 -10.41 -1.15 6.42
N SER A 102 -10.45 -1.97 7.46
CA SER A 102 -11.09 -1.62 8.73
C SER A 102 -10.05 -1.19 9.76
N PHE A 103 -10.40 -0.19 10.57
CA PHE A 103 -9.55 0.26 11.68
C PHE A 103 -10.04 -0.41 12.96
N LEU A 104 -9.12 -1.03 13.70
CA LEU A 104 -9.42 -1.57 15.01
C LEU A 104 -9.38 -0.39 16.00
N ASP A 105 -10.52 -0.04 16.56
CA ASP A 105 -10.60 0.83 17.73
C ASP A 105 -10.22 -0.01 18.97
N ASP A 106 -9.34 0.50 19.82
CA ASP A 106 -9.23 0.07 21.23
C ASP A 106 -10.13 0.98 22.09
#